data_AF-A0A847JPK9-F1
#
_entry.id   AF-A0A847JPK9-F1
#
_cell.length_a   1.000
_cell.length_b   1.000
_cell.length_c   1.000
_cell.angle_alpha   90.00
_cell.angle_beta   90.00
_cell.angle_gamma   90.00
#
_symmetry.space_group_name_H-M   'P 1'
#
loop_
_entity.id
_entity.type
_entity.pdbx_description
1 polymer ?
#
loop_
_entity_poly.entity_id
_entity_poly.type
_entity_poly.pdbx_seq_one_letter_code
_entity_poly.pdbx_strand_id
1 'polypeptide(L)' 'MKKDPTNSSQNLSILRKGTVLRIIESKYSTSESDRGTLWFRIQEAGQTGWVPALEVMTYSSEKQARNAALRME' A
#
# COMPACT_ATOMS: atom_id res chain seq x y z
N MET A 1 -3.73 5.33 -3.36
CA MET A 1 -3.89 3.91 -3.73
C MET A 1 -4.48 3.74 -5.12
N LYS A 2 -4.22 2.59 -5.73
CA LYS A 2 -4.61 2.19 -7.09
C LYS A 2 -5.80 1.22 -7.06
N LYS A 3 -6.58 1.17 -8.13
CA LYS A 3 -7.74 0.27 -8.24
C LYS A 3 -7.32 -1.19 -8.37
N ASP A 4 -6.27 -1.45 -9.13
CA ASP A 4 -5.70 -2.78 -9.38
C ASP A 4 -4.20 -2.76 -9.04
N PRO A 5 -3.56 -3.92 -8.80
CA PRO A 5 -2.12 -4.00 -8.50
C PRO A 5 -1.28 -3.79 -9.76
N THR A 6 -1.38 -2.60 -10.35
CA THR A 6 -0.59 -2.13 -11.48
C THR A 6 -0.59 -0.60 -11.52
N ASN A 7 0.54 -0.04 -11.93
CA ASN A 7 0.72 1.41 -12.10
C ASN A 7 -0.22 2.02 -13.15
N SER A 8 -0.65 1.24 -14.15
CA SER A 8 -1.57 1.69 -15.21
C SER A 8 -3.03 1.78 -14.78
N SER A 9 -3.38 1.32 -13.57
CA SER A 9 -4.76 1.37 -13.09
C SER A 9 -5.15 2.75 -12.54
N GLN A 10 -6.45 2.97 -12.42
CA GLN A 10 -7.04 4.19 -11.91
C GLN A 10 -6.53 4.52 -10.49
N ASN A 11 -6.20 5.80 -10.26
CA ASN A 11 -5.95 6.33 -8.92
C ASN A 11 -7.27 6.46 -8.16
N LEU A 12 -7.37 5.86 -6.98
CA LEU A 12 -8.56 5.94 -6.13
C LEU A 12 -8.44 7.01 -5.03
N SER A 13 -7.27 7.10 -4.38
CA SER A 13 -7.02 8.09 -3.32
C SER A 13 -5.54 8.44 -3.21
N ILE A 14 -5.22 9.50 -2.45
CA ILE A 14 -3.86 9.86 -2.06
C ILE A 14 -3.67 9.49 -0.59
N LEU A 15 -2.61 8.77 -0.28
CA LEU A 15 -2.24 8.42 1.08
C LEU A 15 -1.08 9.33 1.51
N ARG A 16 -1.20 9.95 2.69
CA ARG A 16 -0.13 10.78 3.25
C ARG A 16 0.98 9.89 3.78
N LYS A 17 2.22 10.38 3.70
CA LYS A 17 3.36 9.74 4.35
C LYS A 17 3.09 9.65 5.86
N GLY A 18 3.46 8.53 6.47
CA GLY A 18 3.22 8.25 7.89
C GLY A 18 1.83 7.67 8.20
N THR A 19 0.91 7.59 7.24
CA THR A 19 -0.36 6.88 7.46
C THR A 19 -0.10 5.39 7.73
N VAL A 20 -0.54 4.91 8.89
CA VAL A 20 -0.48 3.49 9.27
C VAL A 20 -1.72 2.79 8.75
N LEU A 21 -1.53 1.77 7.91
CA LEU A 21 -2.61 0.98 7.30
C LEU A 21 -2.39 -0.51 7.56
N ARG A 22 -3.49 -1.26 7.57
CA ARG A 22 -3.45 -2.72 7.66
C ARG A 22 -3.42 -3.32 6.26
N ILE A 23 -2.42 -4.16 6.00
CA ILE A 23 -2.35 -5.00 4.81
C ILE A 23 -3.35 -6.14 4.98
N ILE A 24 -4.19 -6.37 3.97
CA ILE A 24 -5.20 -7.43 3.98
C ILE A 24 -4.95 -8.49 2.92
N GLU A 25 -4.13 -8.19 1.91
CA GLU A 25 -3.75 -9.11 0.84
C GLU A 25 -2.42 -8.65 0.23
N SER A 26 -1.63 -9.59 -0.30
CA SER A 26 -0.43 -9.30 -1.08
C SER A 26 -0.46 -10.06 -2.40
N LYS A 27 -0.09 -9.41 -3.50
CA LYS A 27 -0.11 -10.01 -4.83
C LYS A 27 1.00 -9.43 -5.71
N TYR A 28 1.61 -10.26 -6.55
CA TYR A 28 2.47 -9.80 -7.62
C TYR A 28 1.65 -9.34 -8.83
N SER A 29 2.00 -8.21 -9.42
CA SER A 29 1.35 -7.74 -10.64
C SER A 29 1.57 -8.71 -11.80
N THR A 30 0.51 -8.95 -12.56
CA THR A 30 0.54 -9.73 -13.81
C THR A 30 0.46 -8.84 -15.05
N SER A 31 0.30 -7.52 -14.87
CA SER A 31 0.24 -6.54 -15.97
C SER A 31 1.60 -6.43 -16.65
N GLU A 32 1.64 -6.37 -17.98
CA GLU A 32 2.90 -6.33 -18.73
C GLU A 32 3.81 -5.15 -18.32
N SER A 33 3.22 -3.99 -18.08
CA SER A 33 3.95 -2.77 -17.74
C SER A 33 4.49 -2.73 -16.30
N ASP A 34 4.13 -3.69 -15.45
CA ASP A 34 4.44 -3.67 -14.03
C ASP A 34 4.70 -5.10 -13.47
N ARG A 35 4.98 -6.05 -14.37
CA ARG A 35 5.01 -7.47 -14.07
C ARG A 35 6.05 -7.78 -12.99
N GLY A 36 5.63 -8.54 -11.97
CA GLY A 36 6.53 -8.96 -10.88
C GLY A 36 6.69 -7.92 -9.76
N THR A 37 6.12 -6.73 -9.88
CA THR A 37 6.04 -5.78 -8.75
C THR A 37 5.12 -6.38 -7.67
N LEU A 38 5.57 -6.39 -6.41
CA LEU A 38 4.74 -6.76 -5.27
C LEU A 38 3.81 -5.61 -4.89
N TRP A 39 2.54 -5.91 -4.70
CA TRP A 39 1.52 -4.97 -4.27
C TRP A 39 0.83 -5.46 -2.99
N PHE A 40 0.45 -4.50 -2.16
CA PHE A 40 -0.35 -4.75 -0.96
C PHE A 40 -1.73 -4.13 -1.13
N ARG A 41 -2.75 -4.92 -0.81
CA ARG A 41 -4.11 -4.43 -0.69
C ARG A 41 -4.30 -3.89 0.72
N ILE A 42 -4.87 -2.69 0.81
CA ILE A 42 -5.16 -2.00 2.06
C ILE A 42 -6.61 -1.52 2.08
N GLN A 43 -7.14 -1.26 3.27
CA GLN A 43 -8.43 -0.61 3.47
C GLN A 43 -8.23 0.74 4.16
N GLU A 44 -8.84 1.79 3.61
CA GLU A 44 -8.77 3.16 4.10
C GLU A 44 -10.14 3.84 3.91
N ALA A 45 -10.69 4.42 4.97
CA ALA A 45 -11.98 5.12 4.95
C ALA A 45 -13.14 4.36 4.25
N GLY A 46 -13.19 3.03 4.42
CA GLY A 46 -14.21 2.18 3.80
C GLY A 46 -13.96 1.81 2.33
N GLN A 47 -12.92 2.36 1.72
CA GLN A 47 -12.48 2.00 0.37
C GLN A 47 -11.27 1.06 0.43
N THR A 48 -11.18 0.14 -0.53
CA THR A 48 -10.05 -0.78 -0.66
C THR A 48 -9.29 -0.47 -1.94
N GLY A 49 -7.96 -0.55 -1.88
CA GLY A 49 -7.11 -0.35 -3.04
C GLY A 49 -5.72 -0.95 -2.84
N TRP A 50 -4.87 -0.77 -3.84
CA TRP A 50 -3.53 -1.34 -3.89
C TRP A 50 -2.45 -0.26 -3.78
N VAL A 51 -1.36 -0.59 -3.10
CA VAL A 51 -0.13 0.22 -3.03
C VAL A 51 1.06 -0.67 -3.38
N PRO A 52 2.05 -0.16 -4.13
CA PRO A 52 3.23 -0.95 -4.47
C PRO A 52 4.11 -1.08 -3.22
N ALA A 53 4.73 -2.25 -3.04
CA ALA A 53 5.56 -2.54 -1.86
C ALA A 53 6.74 -1.56 -1.71
N LEU A 54 7.22 -0.99 -2.82
CA LEU A 54 8.32 -0.02 -2.86
C LEU A 54 7.99 1.32 -2.19
N GLU A 55 6.70 1.66 -2.06
CA GLU A 55 6.24 2.95 -1.51
C GLU A 55 5.85 2.83 -0.02
N VAL A 56 6.01 1.67 0.58
CA VAL A 56 5.58 1.40 1.97
C VAL A 56 6.66 0.69 2.77
N MET A 57 6.59 0.86 4.08
CA MET A 57 7.33 0.03 5.02
C MET A 57 6.37 -0.92 5.72
N THR A 58 6.74 -2.20 5.76
CA THR A 58 5.95 -3.24 6.43
C THR A 58 6.53 -3.52 7.81
N TYR A 59 5.65 -3.80 8.76
CA TYR A 59 6.00 -4.10 10.15
C TYR A 59 5.20 -5.29 10.63
N SER A 60 5.77 -6.09 11.54
CA SER A 60 5.09 -7.27 12.09
C SER A 60 4.01 -6.93 13.11
N SER A 61 3.92 -5.68 13.55
CA SER A 61 2.89 -5.21 14.47
C SER A 61 2.50 -3.76 14.23
N GLU A 62 1.26 -3.43 14.59
CA GLU A 62 0.74 -2.06 14.54
C GLU A 62 1.55 -1.11 15.45
N LYS A 63 1.98 -1.59 16.63
CA LYS A 63 2.82 -0.81 17.54
C LYS A 63 4.13 -0.36 16.87
N GLN A 64 4.81 -1.27 16.16
CA GLN A 64 6.02 -0.93 15.43
C GLN A 64 5.74 0.08 14.31
N ALA A 65 4.68 -0.13 13.54
CA ALA A 65 4.29 0.79 12.47
C ALA A 65 3.98 2.20 12.99
N ARG A 66 3.21 2.31 14.09
CA ARG A 66 2.90 3.60 14.74
C ARG A 66 4.15 4.29 15.29
N ASN A 67 5.02 3.54 15.95
CA ASN A 67 6.28 4.11 16.44
C ASN A 67 7.18 4.61 15.30
N ALA A 68 7.18 3.93 14.16
CA ALA A 68 7.92 4.39 12.98
C ALA A 68 7.29 5.64 12.37
N ALA A 69 5.95 5.67 12.23
CA ALA A 69 5.23 6.81 11.69
C ALA A 69 5.46 8.11 12.48
N LEU A 70 5.52 8.04 13.82
CA LEU A 70 5.81 9.18 14.69
C LEU A 70 7.20 9.81 14.46
N ARG A 71 8.12 9.10 13.81
CA ARG A 71 9.47 9.60 13.50
C ARG A 71 9.58 10.20 12.10
N MET A 72 8.48 10.25 11.35
CA MET A 72 8.46 10.73 9.97
C MET A 72 8.07 12.21 9.83
N GLU A 73 7.88 12.90 10.96
CA GLU A 73 7.67 14.35 11.03
C GLU A 73 8.93 15.14 10.70
#